data_AF-A0A1Q4F2V1-F1
#
_entry.id   AF-A0A1Q4F2V1-F1
#
_cell.length_a   1.000
_cell.length_b   1.000
_cell.length_c   1.000
_cell.angle_alpha   90.00
_cell.angle_beta   90.00
_cell.angle_gamma   90.00
#
_symmetry.space_group_name_H-M   'P 1'
#
loop_
_entity.id
_entity.type
_entity.pdbx_description
1 polymer ?
#
loop_
_entity_poly.entity_id
_entity_poly.type
_entity_poly.pdbx_seq_one_letter_code
_entity_poly.pdbx_strand_id
1 'polypeptide(L)'
;MFSAKQTAEKNASSLINFSLKYFDTDSKKFPCNCWDGVFYLNLFNRIKDLSSMQKLEFTSNRSRTLRSHPIEWHNTSENGFGFPMEEQIVDVPYQFSLSANDKGRVHGFFILNTFYLVWLDKNHALYPDK
;
A
#
# COMPACT_ATOMS: atom_id res chain seq x y z
N MET A 1 -0.31 21.96 27.02
CA MET A 1 -0.72 22.02 25.60
C MET A 1 0.50 21.63 24.77
N PHE A 2 0.40 20.63 23.87
CA PHE A 2 1.54 20.24 23.03
C PHE A 2 1.81 21.33 21.98
N SER A 3 3.08 21.51 21.60
CA SER A 3 3.42 22.33 20.44
C SER A 3 2.92 21.68 19.14
N ALA A 4 2.86 22.47 18.06
CA ALA A 4 2.53 21.95 16.73
C ALA A 4 3.49 20.82 16.30
N LYS A 5 4.79 20.98 16.60
CA LYS A 5 5.82 19.96 16.34
C LYS A 5 5.58 18.67 17.13
N GLN A 6 5.32 18.78 18.44
CA GLN A 6 5.06 17.60 19.29
C GLN A 6 3.81 16.85 18.84
N THR A 7 2.78 17.57 18.39
CA THR A 7 1.58 16.96 17.80
C THR A 7 1.90 16.21 16.52
N ALA A 8 2.70 16.80 15.62
CA ALA A 8 3.12 16.16 14.38
C ALA A 8 3.98 14.90 14.63
N GLU A 9 4.92 14.95 15.58
CA GLU A 9 5.76 13.79 15.96
C GLU A 9 4.93 12.66 16.58
N LYS A 10 3.95 13.00 17.42
CA LYS A 10 3.00 12.03 17.96
C LYS A 10 2.17 11.38 16.86
N ASN A 11 1.69 12.15 15.89
CA ASN A 11 0.95 11.62 14.76
C ASN A 11 1.84 10.72 13.88
N ALA A 12 3.07 11.15 13.59
CA ALA A 12 4.01 10.38 12.79
C ALA A 12 4.41 9.04 13.44
N SER A 13 4.31 8.91 14.76
CA SER A 13 4.60 7.67 15.49
C SER A 13 3.37 6.77 15.69
N SER A 14 2.16 7.24 15.41
CA SER A 14 0.91 6.48 15.66
C SER A 14 0.06 6.23 14.41
N LEU A 15 0.05 7.16 13.46
CA LEU A 15 -0.70 7.06 12.21
C LEU A 15 0.12 6.40 11.11
N ILE A 16 -0.53 5.99 10.03
CA ILE A 16 0.14 5.39 8.89
C ILE A 16 1.00 6.42 8.17
N ASN A 17 2.28 6.10 8.02
CA ASN A 17 3.18 6.79 7.08
C ASN A 17 3.30 5.98 5.80
N PHE A 18 3.74 6.63 4.72
CA PHE A 18 4.02 5.96 3.46
C PHE A 18 5.48 6.19 3.06
N SER A 19 6.13 5.14 2.57
CA SER A 19 7.49 5.19 2.04
C SER A 19 7.51 4.64 0.61
N LEU A 20 8.31 5.29 -0.24
CA LEU A 20 8.58 4.86 -1.61
C LEU A 20 9.94 4.14 -1.73
N LYS A 21 10.58 3.78 -0.61
CA LYS A 21 11.93 3.18 -0.61
C LYS A 21 12.03 1.90 -1.47
N TYR A 22 10.96 1.10 -1.50
CA TYR A 22 10.88 -0.14 -2.28
C TYR A 22 9.98 -0.01 -3.50
N PHE A 23 9.63 1.22 -3.90
CA PHE A 23 8.70 1.43 -5.00
C PHE A 23 9.37 1.08 -6.32
N ASP A 24 8.90 0.02 -6.97
CA ASP A 24 9.43 -0.49 -8.22
C ASP A 24 8.74 0.19 -9.40
N THR A 25 9.43 1.17 -9.98
CA THR A 25 8.95 1.91 -11.14
C THR A 25 9.23 1.23 -12.48
N ASP A 26 10.08 0.20 -12.47
CA ASP A 26 10.58 -0.48 -13.67
C ASP A 26 9.87 -1.81 -13.93
N SER A 27 8.96 -2.22 -13.04
CA SER A 27 8.13 -3.41 -13.19
C SER A 27 7.39 -3.40 -14.53
N LYS A 28 7.70 -4.39 -15.38
CA LYS A 28 6.97 -4.60 -16.65
C LYS A 28 5.55 -5.11 -16.43
N LYS A 29 5.32 -5.84 -15.33
CA LYS A 29 4.03 -6.45 -14.99
C LYS A 29 3.11 -5.47 -14.28
N PHE A 30 3.67 -4.62 -13.43
CA PHE A 30 2.96 -3.57 -12.71
C PHE A 30 3.44 -2.18 -13.17
N PRO A 31 3.29 -1.85 -14.47
CA PRO A 31 3.85 -0.62 -15.01
C PRO A 31 3.21 0.57 -14.31
N CYS A 32 4.02 1.56 -13.92
CA CYS A 32 3.55 2.76 -13.25
C CYS A 32 3.84 4.05 -14.02
N ASN A 33 4.28 3.97 -15.28
CA ASN A 33 4.66 5.12 -16.12
C ASN A 33 3.65 5.43 -17.24
N CYS A 34 2.64 4.57 -17.43
CA CYS A 34 1.71 4.63 -18.56
C CYS A 34 0.28 5.04 -18.16
N TRP A 35 0.06 5.48 -16.92
CA TRP A 35 -1.27 5.84 -16.43
C TRP A 35 -1.55 7.34 -16.54
N ASP A 36 -2.83 7.69 -16.61
CA ASP A 36 -3.27 9.08 -16.69
C ASP A 36 -3.12 9.82 -15.35
N GLY A 37 -3.12 11.16 -15.40
CA GLY A 37 -3.01 12.00 -14.21
C GLY A 37 -4.15 11.81 -13.19
N VAL A 38 -5.34 11.38 -13.63
CA VAL A 38 -6.49 11.15 -12.75
C VAL A 38 -6.24 9.90 -11.88
N PHE A 39 -5.61 8.86 -12.42
CA PHE A 39 -5.20 7.70 -11.66
C PHE A 39 -4.25 8.07 -10.51
N TYR A 40 -3.20 8.84 -10.77
CA TYR A 40 -2.27 9.26 -9.71
C TYR A 40 -2.92 10.22 -8.71
N LEU A 41 -3.80 11.12 -9.17
CA LEU A 41 -4.55 11.98 -8.25
C LEU A 41 -5.42 11.13 -7.28
N ASN A 42 -6.05 10.07 -7.78
CA ASN A 42 -6.80 9.14 -6.93
C ASN A 42 -5.88 8.38 -5.96
N LEU A 43 -4.69 7.97 -6.40
CA LEU A 43 -3.68 7.37 -5.52
C LEU A 43 -3.27 8.32 -4.39
N PHE A 44 -2.94 9.57 -4.70
CA PHE A 44 -2.53 10.53 -3.68
C PHE A 44 -3.66 10.89 -2.72
N ASN A 45 -4.89 11.05 -3.22
CA ASN A 45 -6.06 11.23 -2.36
C ASN A 45 -6.26 10.03 -1.43
N ARG A 46 -6.10 8.81 -1.95
CA ARG A 46 -6.22 7.59 -1.14
C ARG A 46 -5.12 7.53 -0.08
N ILE A 47 -3.87 7.74 -0.45
CA ILE A 47 -2.72 7.78 0.49
C ILE A 47 -2.97 8.83 1.58
N LYS A 48 -3.45 10.01 1.22
CA LYS A 48 -3.82 11.07 2.17
C LYS A 48 -4.90 10.61 3.15
N ASP A 49 -5.98 10.03 2.68
CA ASP A 49 -7.06 9.51 3.54
C ASP A 49 -6.53 8.45 4.50
N LEU A 50 -5.74 7.50 3.99
CA LEU A 50 -5.15 6.43 4.80
C LEU A 50 -4.14 6.93 5.83
N SER A 51 -3.43 8.03 5.55
CA SER A 51 -2.46 8.62 6.47
C SER A 51 -3.09 9.23 7.73
N SER A 52 -4.42 9.37 7.76
CA SER A 52 -5.16 9.82 8.94
C SER A 52 -5.57 8.68 9.89
N MET A 53 -5.27 7.42 9.53
CA MET A 53 -5.65 6.23 10.30
C MET A 53 -4.45 5.55 10.97
N GLN A 54 -4.72 4.76 12.00
CA GLN A 54 -3.72 3.88 12.61
C GLN A 54 -3.58 2.57 11.84
N LYS A 55 -2.40 1.93 11.90
CA LYS A 55 -2.17 0.61 11.27
C LYS A 55 -3.18 -0.45 11.73
N LEU A 56 -3.53 -0.47 13.01
CA LEU A 56 -4.49 -1.44 13.55
C LEU A 56 -5.88 -1.24 12.92
N GLU A 57 -6.32 -0.01 12.73
CA GLU A 57 -7.58 0.29 12.03
C GLU A 57 -7.51 -0.19 10.59
N PHE A 58 -6.39 0.04 9.90
CA PHE A 58 -6.21 -0.40 8.51
C PHE A 58 -6.15 -1.93 8.32
N THR A 59 -5.56 -2.65 9.28
CA THR A 59 -5.35 -4.11 9.18
C THR A 59 -6.51 -4.93 9.74
N SER A 60 -7.27 -4.39 10.71
CA SER A 60 -8.44 -5.07 11.28
C SER A 60 -9.73 -4.79 10.50
N ASN A 61 -9.81 -3.67 9.78
CA ASN A 61 -11.02 -3.24 9.09
C ASN A 61 -11.19 -3.93 7.73
N ARG A 62 -12.03 -4.97 7.71
CA ARG A 62 -12.41 -5.72 6.49
C ARG A 62 -13.50 -5.02 5.65
N SER A 63 -13.74 -3.72 5.83
CA SER A 63 -14.80 -3.02 5.13
C SER A 63 -14.64 -3.07 3.61
N ARG A 64 -15.78 -3.14 2.91
CA ARG A 64 -15.87 -3.08 1.44
C ARG A 64 -15.29 -1.79 0.84
N THR A 65 -15.10 -0.75 1.66
CA THR A 65 -14.55 0.54 1.26
C THR A 65 -13.03 0.56 1.38
N LEU A 66 -12.47 -0.07 2.42
CA LEU A 66 -11.01 -0.14 2.58
C LEU A 66 -10.41 -1.18 1.63
N ARG A 67 -11.07 -2.34 1.51
CA ARG A 67 -10.64 -3.52 0.74
C ARG A 67 -9.16 -3.85 0.94
N SER A 68 -8.67 -3.63 2.16
CA SER A 68 -7.29 -3.90 2.52
C SER A 68 -7.20 -5.31 3.11
N HIS A 69 -6.27 -6.11 2.63
CA HIS A 69 -6.07 -7.46 3.12
C HIS A 69 -4.65 -7.96 2.84
N PRO A 70 -4.18 -8.97 3.60
CA PRO A 70 -2.93 -9.65 3.29
C PRO A 70 -2.92 -10.19 1.87
N ILE A 71 -1.74 -10.22 1.27
CA ILE A 71 -1.49 -10.96 0.03
C ILE A 71 -1.10 -12.39 0.40
N GLU A 72 -1.82 -13.37 -0.15
CA GLU A 72 -1.50 -14.78 -0.03
C GLU A 72 -0.78 -15.20 -1.32
N TRP A 73 0.55 -15.24 -1.31
CA TRP A 73 1.35 -15.44 -2.53
C TRP A 73 0.97 -16.71 -3.30
N HIS A 74 0.61 -17.79 -2.60
CA HIS A 74 0.17 -19.04 -3.24
C HIS A 74 -1.11 -18.91 -4.09
N ASN A 75 -1.88 -17.82 -3.92
CA ASN A 75 -3.07 -17.49 -4.68
C ASN A 75 -2.80 -16.44 -5.77
N THR A 76 -1.53 -16.10 -6.01
CA THR A 76 -1.12 -15.06 -6.96
C THR A 76 -0.15 -15.60 -7.99
N SER A 77 0.11 -14.78 -9.00
CA SER A 77 1.09 -15.04 -10.04
C SER A 77 2.53 -14.65 -9.66
N GLU A 78 2.76 -14.21 -8.42
CA GLU A 78 4.08 -13.90 -7.86
C GLU A 78 4.31 -14.70 -6.57
N ASN A 79 5.57 -14.86 -6.15
CA ASN A 79 5.92 -15.55 -4.90
C ASN A 79 6.55 -14.62 -3.85
N GLY A 80 6.63 -13.33 -4.15
CA GLY A 80 7.27 -12.28 -3.36
C GLY A 80 7.43 -11.01 -4.20
N PHE A 81 7.90 -9.94 -3.58
CA PHE A 81 8.24 -8.68 -4.23
C PHE A 81 9.56 -8.72 -5.03
N GLY A 82 10.47 -9.65 -4.70
CA GLY A 82 11.67 -9.95 -5.49
C GLY A 82 12.90 -9.11 -5.17
N PHE A 83 12.92 -8.37 -4.06
CA PHE A 83 14.11 -7.61 -3.62
C PHE A 83 15.00 -8.41 -2.64
N PRO A 84 16.30 -8.10 -2.51
CA PRO A 84 17.20 -8.85 -1.64
C PRO A 84 16.75 -8.87 -0.18
N MET A 85 16.85 -10.04 0.45
CA MET A 85 16.51 -10.27 1.87
C MET A 85 15.05 -9.95 2.22
N GLU A 86 14.14 -10.04 1.24
CA GLU A 86 12.71 -9.79 1.44
C GLU A 86 12.13 -10.58 2.61
N GLU A 87 12.50 -11.85 2.74
CA GLU A 87 12.03 -12.76 3.79
C GLU A 87 12.43 -12.33 5.21
N GLN A 88 13.42 -11.46 5.34
CA GLN A 88 13.87 -10.88 6.62
C GLN A 88 13.25 -9.51 6.90
N ILE A 89 12.62 -8.90 5.90
CA ILE A 89 12.10 -7.52 5.94
C ILE A 89 10.57 -7.51 5.95
N VAL A 90 9.94 -8.45 5.25
CA VAL A 90 8.49 -8.49 5.01
C VAL A 90 7.85 -9.58 5.84
N ASP A 91 7.21 -9.20 6.95
CA ASP A 91 6.43 -10.14 7.76
C ASP A 91 5.15 -10.58 7.04
N VAL A 92 4.35 -9.60 6.60
CA VAL A 92 3.06 -9.81 5.96
C VAL A 92 2.93 -8.85 4.78
N PRO A 93 2.92 -9.35 3.53
CA PRO A 93 2.60 -8.54 2.37
C PRO A 93 1.11 -8.18 2.42
N TYR A 94 0.77 -6.99 1.93
CA TYR A 94 -0.55 -6.42 2.07
C TYR A 94 -0.93 -5.64 0.82
N GLN A 95 -2.22 -5.58 0.53
CA GLN A 95 -2.77 -4.74 -0.52
C GLN A 95 -3.93 -3.89 -0.05
N PHE A 96 -4.20 -2.80 -0.76
CA PHE A 96 -5.43 -2.01 -0.61
C PHE A 96 -5.94 -1.46 -1.95
N SER A 97 -7.25 -1.22 -2.05
CA SER A 97 -7.84 -0.55 -3.21
C SER A 97 -7.59 0.95 -3.21
N LEU A 98 -7.38 1.49 -4.40
CA LEU A 98 -7.41 2.93 -4.65
C LEU A 98 -8.79 3.55 -4.38
N SER A 99 -9.87 2.82 -4.67
CA SER A 99 -11.23 3.25 -4.40
C SER A 99 -12.18 2.07 -4.21
N ALA A 100 -13.37 2.32 -3.66
CA ALA A 100 -14.41 1.30 -3.50
C ALA A 100 -14.89 0.70 -4.83
N ASN A 101 -14.69 1.41 -5.95
CA ASN A 101 -15.06 0.99 -7.31
C ASN A 101 -13.93 0.25 -8.05
N ASP A 102 -12.88 -0.17 -7.32
CA ASP A 102 -11.78 -1.02 -7.80
C ASP A 102 -11.09 -0.51 -9.07
N LYS A 103 -10.39 0.62 -8.95
CA LYS A 103 -9.59 1.21 -10.04
C LYS A 103 -8.12 0.80 -10.00
N GLY A 104 -7.81 -0.33 -9.38
CA GLY A 104 -6.45 -0.78 -9.11
C GLY A 104 -6.10 -0.92 -7.63
N ARG A 105 -4.96 -1.57 -7.42
CA ARG A 105 -4.44 -1.92 -6.09
C ARG A 105 -3.05 -1.32 -5.87
N VAL A 106 -2.76 -1.06 -4.61
CA VAL A 106 -1.42 -0.78 -4.14
C VAL A 106 -0.96 -1.99 -3.35
N HIS A 107 0.22 -2.50 -3.69
CA HIS A 107 0.85 -3.63 -3.01
C HIS A 107 2.06 -3.16 -2.22
N GLY A 108 2.27 -3.73 -1.04
CA GLY A 108 3.37 -3.36 -0.18
C GLY A 108 3.34 -4.08 1.16
N PHE A 109 4.00 -3.51 2.15
CA PHE A 109 4.09 -4.11 3.49
C PHE A 109 4.34 -3.05 4.55
N PHE A 110 4.16 -3.41 5.83
CA PHE A 110 4.43 -2.50 6.94
C PHE A 110 5.76 -2.82 7.62
N ILE A 111 6.53 -1.77 7.94
CA ILE A 111 7.50 -1.79 9.05
C ILE A 111 7.01 -0.77 10.07
N LEU A 112 6.76 -1.22 11.31
CA LEU A 112 6.06 -0.43 12.33
C LEU A 112 4.73 0.10 11.79
N ASN A 113 4.55 1.42 11.72
CA ASN A 113 3.40 2.15 11.17
C ASN A 113 3.63 2.70 9.75
N THR A 114 4.77 2.40 9.11
CA THR A 114 5.08 2.86 7.76
C THR A 114 4.73 1.79 6.74
N PHE A 115 3.81 2.10 5.81
CA PHE A 115 3.53 1.28 4.65
C PHE A 115 4.54 1.59 3.54
N TYR A 116 5.34 0.59 3.17
CA TYR A 116 6.26 0.66 2.06
C TYR A 116 5.53 0.22 0.80
N LEU A 117 5.28 1.17 -0.12
CA LEU A 117 4.74 0.83 -1.43
C LEU A 117 5.79 0.09 -2.24
N VAL A 118 5.34 -0.96 -2.94
CA VAL A 118 6.17 -1.72 -3.87
C VAL A 118 5.61 -1.63 -5.29
N TRP A 119 4.33 -1.95 -5.49
CA TRP A 119 3.71 -1.96 -6.83
C TRP A 119 2.40 -1.17 -6.90
N LEU A 120 2.12 -0.63 -8.09
CA LEU A 120 0.81 -0.11 -8.49
C LEU A 120 0.20 -1.06 -9.52
N ASP A 121 -0.82 -1.80 -9.10
CA ASP A 121 -1.46 -2.82 -9.91
C ASP A 121 -2.84 -2.35 -10.40
N LYS A 122 -2.83 -1.48 -11.41
CA LYS A 122 -4.06 -0.96 -12.02
C LYS A 122 -4.88 -2.03 -12.74
N ASN A 123 -4.20 -3.02 -13.33
CA ASN A 123 -4.81 -4.04 -14.17
C ASN A 123 -5.15 -5.33 -13.43
N HIS A 124 -4.97 -5.37 -12.10
CA HIS A 124 -5.20 -6.56 -11.27
C HIS A 124 -4.35 -7.77 -11.72
N ALA A 125 -3.15 -7.50 -12.25
CA ALA A 125 -2.25 -8.50 -12.82
C ALA A 125 -1.68 -9.46 -11.77
N LEU A 126 -1.73 -9.12 -10.48
CA LEU A 126 -1.24 -10.02 -9.42
C LEU A 126 -2.14 -11.27 -9.29
N TYR A 127 -3.46 -11.10 -9.46
CA TYR A 127 -4.48 -12.16 -9.37
C TYR A 127 -5.12 -12.39 -10.75
N PRO A 128 -4.44 -13.06 -11.70
CA PRO A 128 -4.93 -13.21 -13.07
C PRO A 128 -6.19 -14.09 -13.20
N ASP A 129 -6.45 -14.95 -12.21
CA ASP A 129 -7.59 -15.88 -12.19
C ASP A 129 -8.86 -15.27 -11.54
N LYS A 130 -8.86 -13.98 -11.23
CA LYS A 130 -10.00 -13.25 -10.64
C LYS A 130 -10.65 -12.26 -11.59
#